data_AF-A0A257QDJ6-F1
#
_entry.id   AF-A0A257QDJ6-F1
#
_cell.length_a   1.000
_cell.length_b   1.000
_cell.length_c   1.000
_cell.angle_alpha   90.00
_cell.angle_beta   90.00
_cell.angle_gamma   90.00
#
_symmetry.space_group_name_H-M   'P 1'
#
loop_
_entity.id
_entity.type
_entity.pdbx_description
1 polymer ?
#
loop_
_entity_poly.entity_id
_entity_poly.type
_entity_poly.pdbx_seq_one_letter_code
_entity_poly.pdbx_strand_id
1 'polypeptide(L)'
;PEVAKFAHWVADQGLKRSVASGGHRAIVHKTLDIVGLKDLFPIIVTQDDVTKSKPDPEIFLLAAQKMNVAPERCLVLEDSLLGIQGAMAGGMSAVLVRFD
;
A
#
# COMPACT_ATOMS: atom_id res chain seq x y z
N PRO A 1 -9.62 14.35 -4.68
CA PRO A 1 -10.27 13.97 -3.40
C PRO A 1 -9.21 13.92 -2.28
N GLU A 2 -9.59 13.94 -1.00
CA GLU A 2 -8.65 14.09 0.14
C GLU A 2 -7.50 13.07 0.16
N VAL A 3 -7.76 11.81 -0.24
CA VAL A 3 -6.72 10.77 -0.39
C VAL A 3 -5.62 11.18 -1.37
N ALA A 4 -5.98 11.79 -2.50
CA ALA A 4 -5.02 12.29 -3.48
C ALA A 4 -4.17 13.43 -2.91
N LYS A 5 -4.80 14.38 -2.20
CA LYS A 5 -4.07 15.48 -1.54
C LYS A 5 -3.09 14.95 -0.50
N PHE A 6 -3.50 13.98 0.30
CA PHE A 6 -2.63 13.32 1.26
C PHE A 6 -1.46 12.61 0.57
N ALA A 7 -1.72 11.84 -0.50
CA ALA A 7 -0.67 11.16 -1.25
C ALA A 7 0.37 12.13 -1.84
N HIS A 8 -0.08 13.26 -2.38
CA HIS A 8 0.81 14.34 -2.83
C HIS A 8 1.61 14.94 -1.68
N TRP A 9 0.97 15.26 -0.56
CA TRP A 9 1.67 15.80 0.61
C TRP A 9 2.77 14.85 1.10
N VAL A 10 2.49 13.54 1.21
CA VAL A 10 3.50 12.52 1.56
C VAL A 10 4.65 12.52 0.54
N ALA A 11 4.35 12.81 -0.73
CA ALA A 11 5.37 12.93 -1.78
C ALA A 11 6.26 14.14 -1.64
N ASP A 12 5.67 15.29 -1.34
CA ASP A 12 6.39 16.53 -1.12
C ASP A 12 7.30 16.46 0.12
N GLN A 13 6.99 15.58 1.10
CA GLN A 13 7.87 15.30 2.24
C GLN A 13 9.07 14.40 1.89
N GLY A 14 9.19 13.90 0.66
CA GLY A 14 10.26 13.00 0.25
C GLY A 14 10.18 11.59 0.87
N LEU A 15 9.03 11.22 1.46
CA LEU A 15 8.84 9.89 2.04
C LEU A 15 8.73 8.83 0.95
N LYS A 16 9.25 7.63 1.20
CA LYS A 16 9.04 6.47 0.32
C LYS A 16 7.59 5.97 0.45
N ARG A 17 6.99 5.58 -0.67
CA ARG A 17 5.59 5.12 -0.71
C ARG A 17 5.39 4.02 -1.75
N SER A 18 4.39 3.18 -1.51
CA SER A 18 3.99 2.11 -2.41
C SER A 18 2.50 1.85 -2.30
N VAL A 19 1.94 1.14 -3.28
CA VAL A 19 0.62 0.51 -3.17
C VAL A 19 0.80 -0.99 -2.92
N ALA A 20 0.04 -1.53 -1.95
CA ALA A 20 -0.04 -2.97 -1.67
C ALA A 20 -1.52 -3.40 -1.69
N SER A 21 -1.99 -3.88 -2.84
CA SER A 21 -3.42 -4.12 -3.10
C SER A 21 -3.75 -5.61 -3.26
N GLY A 22 -4.88 -6.03 -2.69
CA GLY A 22 -5.44 -7.36 -2.97
C GLY A 22 -6.10 -7.49 -4.35
N GLY A 23 -6.18 -6.42 -5.15
CA GLY A 23 -6.73 -6.47 -6.51
C GLY A 23 -5.72 -6.96 -7.55
N HIS A 24 -6.20 -7.37 -8.73
CA HIS A 24 -5.34 -7.72 -9.87
C HIS A 24 -4.64 -6.49 -10.47
N ARG A 25 -3.43 -6.70 -11.01
CA ARG A 25 -2.56 -5.66 -11.57
C ARG A 25 -3.25 -4.79 -12.61
N ALA A 26 -3.99 -5.39 -13.53
CA ALA A 26 -4.70 -4.65 -14.57
C ALA A 26 -5.69 -3.62 -13.97
N ILE A 27 -6.43 -4.00 -12.94
CA ILE A 27 -7.42 -3.14 -12.28
C ILE A 27 -6.71 -2.07 -11.46
N VAL A 28 -5.73 -2.44 -10.64
CA VAL A 28 -5.00 -1.50 -9.77
C VAL A 28 -4.31 -0.42 -10.58
N HIS A 29 -3.57 -0.80 -11.64
CA HIS A 29 -2.90 0.16 -12.50
C HIS A 29 -3.91 1.07 -13.22
N LYS A 30 -4.99 0.50 -13.76
CA LYS A 30 -6.01 1.30 -14.46
C LYS A 30 -6.70 2.29 -13.53
N THR A 31 -7.01 1.90 -12.29
CA THR A 31 -7.58 2.80 -11.29
C THR A 31 -6.63 3.94 -10.98
N LEU A 32 -5.35 3.65 -10.71
CA LEU A 32 -4.34 4.67 -10.42
C LEU A 32 -4.11 5.62 -11.60
N ASP A 33 -4.14 5.10 -12.84
CA ASP A 33 -4.10 5.91 -14.06
C ASP A 33 -5.30 6.87 -14.14
N ILE A 34 -6.52 6.35 -13.93
CA ILE A 34 -7.76 7.16 -14.00
C ILE A 34 -7.77 8.27 -12.95
N VAL A 35 -7.30 7.99 -11.73
CA VAL A 35 -7.27 9.00 -10.65
C VAL A 35 -6.02 9.88 -10.68
N GLY A 36 -5.12 9.70 -11.66
CA GLY A 36 -3.91 10.51 -11.83
C GLY A 36 -2.85 10.31 -10.74
N LEU A 37 -2.84 9.15 -10.06
CA LEU A 37 -1.91 8.88 -8.94
C LEU A 37 -0.82 7.87 -9.28
N LYS A 38 -0.82 7.25 -10.46
CA LYS A 38 0.15 6.20 -10.79
C LYS A 38 1.60 6.63 -10.61
N ASP A 39 1.95 7.83 -11.08
CA ASP A 39 3.34 8.32 -11.02
C ASP A 39 3.80 8.67 -9.60
N LEU A 40 2.86 8.84 -8.65
CA LEU A 40 3.20 9.03 -7.23
C LEU A 40 3.67 7.72 -6.58
N PHE A 41 3.28 6.57 -7.12
CA PHE A 41 3.55 5.26 -6.54
C PHE A 41 4.49 4.45 -7.46
N PRO A 42 5.82 4.64 -7.33
CA PRO A 42 6.78 3.94 -8.16
C PRO A 42 6.78 2.42 -7.93
N ILE A 43 6.26 1.98 -6.79
CA ILE A 43 6.17 0.57 -6.42
C ILE A 43 4.70 0.23 -6.19
N ILE A 44 4.21 -0.69 -7.00
CA ILE A 44 2.86 -1.25 -6.90
C ILE A 44 3.05 -2.76 -6.75
N VAL A 45 2.51 -3.31 -5.67
CA VAL A 45 2.43 -4.74 -5.39
C VAL A 45 0.97 -5.13 -5.37
N THR A 46 0.63 -6.16 -6.14
CA THR A 46 -0.72 -6.68 -6.27
C THR A 46 -0.81 -8.13 -5.85
N GLN A 47 -2.02 -8.70 -5.82
CA GLN A 47 -2.17 -10.13 -5.55
C GLN A 47 -1.46 -11.03 -6.58
N ASP A 48 -1.18 -10.50 -7.77
CA ASP A 48 -0.46 -11.24 -8.82
C ASP A 48 1.06 -11.28 -8.56
N ASP A 49 1.56 -10.61 -7.52
CA ASP A 49 2.97 -10.60 -7.11
C ASP A 49 3.24 -11.53 -5.91
N VAL A 50 2.22 -12.14 -5.32
CA VAL A 50 2.31 -12.89 -4.06
C VAL A 50 1.59 -14.23 -4.15
N THR A 51 2.00 -15.17 -3.30
CA THR A 51 1.38 -16.49 -3.22
C THR A 51 0.24 -16.54 -2.22
N LYS A 52 0.23 -15.66 -1.22
CA LYS A 52 -0.78 -15.61 -0.16
C LYS A 52 -1.41 -14.23 -0.06
N SER A 53 -2.74 -14.24 0.08
CA SER A 53 -3.52 -13.02 0.30
C SER A 53 -3.53 -12.62 1.78
N LYS A 54 -3.87 -11.36 2.04
CA LYS A 54 -4.16 -10.85 3.39
C LYS A 54 -5.15 -11.79 4.10
N PRO A 55 -4.93 -12.17 5.37
CA PRO A 55 -4.07 -11.51 6.35
C PRO A 55 -2.61 -12.01 6.37
N ASP A 56 -2.15 -12.80 5.40
CA ASP A 56 -0.71 -13.08 5.30
C ASP A 56 0.07 -11.77 4.98
N PRO A 57 1.22 -11.53 5.63
CA PRO A 57 1.98 -10.30 5.47
C PRO A 57 2.75 -10.18 4.14
N GLU A 58 2.80 -11.25 3.32
CA GLU A 58 3.62 -11.35 2.11
C GLU A 58 3.57 -10.09 1.22
N ILE A 59 2.37 -9.56 0.97
CA ILE A 59 2.20 -8.39 0.10
C ILE A 59 2.81 -7.11 0.68
N PHE A 60 2.73 -6.92 2.00
CA PHE A 60 3.30 -5.77 2.67
C PHE A 60 4.82 -5.90 2.76
N LEU A 61 5.31 -7.08 3.12
CA LEU A 61 6.75 -7.37 3.17
C LEU A 61 7.42 -7.16 1.82
N LEU A 62 6.79 -7.64 0.74
CA LEU A 62 7.27 -7.42 -0.62
C LEU A 62 7.31 -5.93 -1.00
N ALA A 63 6.28 -5.16 -0.59
CA ALA A 63 6.27 -3.72 -0.82
C ALA A 63 7.41 -3.00 -0.06
N ALA A 64 7.63 -3.33 1.20
CA ALA A 64 8.73 -2.79 2.01
C ALA A 64 10.11 -3.16 1.43
N GLN A 65 10.29 -4.41 1.01
CA GLN A 65 11.50 -4.87 0.33
C GLN A 65 11.76 -4.08 -0.95
N LYS A 66 10.76 -3.93 -1.84
CA LYS A 66 10.88 -3.16 -3.08
C LYS A 66 11.18 -1.68 -2.81
N MET A 67 10.63 -1.12 -1.73
CA MET A 67 10.95 0.25 -1.29
C MET A 67 12.35 0.36 -0.67
N ASN A 68 13.00 -0.75 -0.32
CA ASN A 68 14.21 -0.79 0.49
C ASN A 68 14.00 -0.02 1.81
N VAL A 69 12.97 -0.42 2.56
CA VAL A 69 12.59 0.11 3.88
C VAL A 69 12.35 -1.08 4.81
N ALA A 70 12.87 -1.00 6.04
CA ALA A 70 12.59 -2.01 7.05
C ALA A 70 11.09 -2.01 7.43
N PRO A 71 10.43 -3.16 7.59
CA PRO A 71 9.00 -3.24 7.91
C PRO A 71 8.57 -2.39 9.11
N GLU A 72 9.40 -2.31 10.15
CA GLU A 72 9.14 -1.56 11.38
C GLU A 72 9.12 -0.03 11.15
N ARG A 73 9.62 0.42 10.01
CA ARG A 73 9.61 1.82 9.57
C ARG A 73 8.48 2.12 8.57
N CYS A 74 7.62 1.14 8.28
CA CYS A 74 6.46 1.31 7.42
C CYS A 74 5.20 1.62 8.24
N LEU A 75 4.40 2.55 7.72
CA LEU A 75 3.02 2.79 8.15
C LEU A 75 2.08 2.37 7.02
N VAL A 76 1.22 1.39 7.29
CA VAL A 76 0.19 0.93 6.35
C VAL A 76 -1.13 1.66 6.64
N LEU A 77 -1.71 2.25 5.60
CA LEU A 77 -3.07 2.81 5.63
C LEU A 77 -4.01 1.84 4.92
N GLU A 78 -5.00 1.33 5.63
CA GLU A 78 -5.88 0.25 5.15
C GLU A 78 -7.33 0.53 5.51
N ASP A 79 -8.27 0.06 4.68
CA ASP A 79 -9.72 0.13 4.94
C ASP A 79 -10.30 -1.21 5.44
N SER A 80 -9.51 -2.29 5.37
CA SER A 80 -9.92 -3.65 5.73
C SER A 80 -9.23 -4.17 6.99
N LEU A 81 -9.97 -4.94 7.81
CA LEU A 81 -9.39 -5.60 8.99
C LEU A 81 -8.35 -6.67 8.61
N LEU A 82 -8.55 -7.36 7.48
CA LEU A 82 -7.57 -8.34 6.97
C LEU A 82 -6.25 -7.65 6.59
N GLY A 83 -6.31 -6.46 6.00
CA GLY A 83 -5.14 -5.65 5.70
C GLY A 83 -4.40 -5.18 6.95
N ILE A 84 -5.13 -4.72 7.97
CA ILE A 84 -4.53 -4.37 9.27
C ILE A 84 -3.81 -5.58 9.89
N GLN A 85 -4.47 -6.75 9.92
CA GLN A 85 -3.87 -7.97 10.45
C GLN A 85 -2.59 -8.35 9.69
N GLY A 86 -2.61 -8.30 8.36
CA GLY A 86 -1.43 -8.60 7.55
C GLY A 86 -0.29 -7.61 7.75
N ALA A 87 -0.58 -6.32 7.87
CA ALA A 87 0.44 -5.31 8.14
C ALA A 87 1.12 -5.54 9.50
N MET A 88 0.31 -5.77 10.55
CA MET A 88 0.82 -6.04 11.89
C MET A 88 1.60 -7.36 11.98
N ALA A 89 1.13 -8.41 11.30
CA ALA A 89 1.85 -9.68 11.22
C ALA A 89 3.22 -9.54 10.53
N GLY A 90 3.37 -8.54 9.64
CA GLY A 90 4.62 -8.18 9.00
C GLY A 90 5.52 -7.25 9.81
N GLY A 91 5.17 -6.92 11.05
CA GLY A 91 5.95 -6.02 11.92
C GLY A 91 5.75 -4.52 11.61
N MET A 92 4.74 -4.15 10.82
CA MET A 92 4.48 -2.76 10.44
C MET A 92 3.50 -2.08 11.39
N SER A 93 3.59 -0.75 11.48
CA SER A 93 2.50 0.04 12.04
C SER A 93 1.34 0.11 11.05
N ALA A 94 0.10 0.13 11.53
CA ALA A 94 -1.08 0.15 10.68
C ALA A 94 -2.16 1.10 11.24
N VAL A 95 -2.81 1.83 10.35
CA VAL A 95 -3.95 2.70 10.65
C VAL A 95 -5.13 2.29 9.78
N LEU A 96 -6.26 2.08 10.44
CA LEU A 96 -7.52 1.73 9.81
C LEU A 96 -8.27 3.00 9.41
N VAL A 97 -8.38 3.24 8.11
CA VAL A 97 -9.12 4.35 7.53
C VAL A 97 -10.57 3.91 7.35
N ARG A 98 -11.48 4.64 7.99
CA ARG A 98 -12.93 4.45 7.86
C ARG A 98 -13.50 5.52 6.93
N PHE A 99 -14.55 5.17 6.22
CA PHE A 99 -15.36 6.10 5.45
C PHE A 99 -16.77 6.03 6.03
N ASP A 100 -17.15 7.07 6.75
CA ASP A 100 -18.52 7.37 7.16
C ASP A 100 -19.23 8.26 6.13
#